data_AF-A0A6M1YTG5-F1
#
_entry.id   AF-A0A6M1YTG5-F1
#
_cell.length_a   1.000
_cell.length_b   1.000
_cell.length_c   1.000
_cell.angle_alpha   90.00
_cell.angle_beta   90.00
_cell.angle_gamma   90.00
#
_symmetry.space_group_name_H-M   'P 1'
#
loop_
_entity.id
_entity.type
_entity.pdbx_description
1 polymer ?
#
loop_
_entity_poly.entity_id
_entity_poly.type
_entity_poly.pdbx_seq_one_letter_code
_entity_poly.pdbx_strand_id
1 'polypeptide(L)'
;MDWQSYLELSDESIEDLRSVGYLYVKQGCFDIALDFFNALLIFNPGNTYDESIVGALYLENGKYTEALEHLDESLKVEPKNYLVLLNKAKTLFSLGYRTEALAITKMISNCPNKKLASQALALLQAYL
;
A
#
# COMPACT_ATOMS: atom_id res chain seq x y z
N MET A 1 4.80 20.45 11.88
CA MET A 1 6.05 20.54 12.66
C MET A 1 7.03 19.63 11.96
N ASP A 2 8.24 20.10 11.67
CA ASP A 2 9.28 19.26 11.03
C ASP A 2 9.96 18.42 12.12
N TRP A 3 9.46 17.19 12.27
CA TRP A 3 9.94 16.25 13.29
C TRP A 3 11.34 15.72 13.00
N GLN A 4 11.71 15.61 11.71
CA GLN A 4 13.02 15.13 11.30
C GLN A 4 14.11 16.10 11.77
N SER A 5 13.93 17.40 11.48
CA SER A 5 14.84 18.44 11.94
C SER A 5 14.86 18.58 13.46
N TYR A 6 13.70 18.48 14.12
CA TYR A 6 13.60 18.60 15.58
C TYR A 6 14.35 17.49 16.34
N LEU A 7 14.32 16.27 15.82
CA LEU A 7 15.02 15.12 16.39
C LEU A 7 16.44 14.93 15.84
N GLU A 8 16.92 15.86 15.01
CA GLU A 8 18.23 15.82 14.35
C GLU A 8 18.48 14.51 13.56
N LEU A 9 17.41 13.98 12.94
CA LEU A 9 17.49 12.74 12.17
C LEU A 9 18.04 12.99 10.77
N SER A 10 19.05 12.21 10.37
CA SER A 10 19.56 12.20 9.00
C SER A 10 18.61 11.47 8.05
N ASP A 11 18.69 11.75 6.75
CA ASP A 11 17.96 11.01 5.72
C ASP A 11 18.30 9.51 5.75
N GLU A 12 19.55 9.17 6.10
CA GLU A 12 20.00 7.79 6.32
C GLU A 12 19.24 7.14 7.48
N SER A 13 19.02 7.86 8.58
CA SER A 13 18.24 7.36 9.72
C SER A 13 16.79 7.07 9.33
N ILE A 14 16.21 7.88 8.43
CA ILE A 14 14.85 7.68 7.90
C ILE A 14 14.81 6.42 7.01
N GLU A 15 15.83 6.21 6.17
CA GLU A 15 15.92 5.00 5.34
C GLU A 15 16.15 3.72 6.17
N ASP A 16 16.93 3.82 7.26
CA ASP A 16 17.08 2.72 8.21
C ASP A 16 15.74 2.36 8.87
N LEU A 17 14.94 3.36 9.26
CA LEU A 17 13.61 3.14 9.81
C LEU A 17 12.70 2.39 8.82
N ARG A 18 12.75 2.78 7.54
CA ARG A 18 12.03 2.11 6.44
C ARG A 18 12.51 0.68 6.24
N SER A 19 13.83 0.46 6.28
CA SER A 19 14.43 -0.87 6.16
C SER A 19 14.00 -1.80 7.28
N VAL A 20 13.98 -1.31 8.53
CA VAL A 20 13.48 -2.08 9.69
C VAL A 20 12.00 -2.39 9.55
N GLY A 21 11.18 -1.41 9.15
CA GLY A 21 9.77 -1.63 8.83
C GLY A 21 9.58 -2.77 7.84
N TYR A 22 10.36 -2.79 6.75
CA TYR A 22 10.33 -3.87 5.76
C TYR A 22 10.73 -5.23 6.32
N LEU A 23 11.70 -5.30 7.23
CA LEU A 23 12.07 -6.56 7.86
C LEU A 23 10.90 -7.16 8.64
N TYR A 24 10.11 -6.33 9.34
CA TYR A 24 8.90 -6.79 10.01
C TYR A 24 7.80 -7.20 9.03
N VAL A 25 7.64 -6.52 7.89
CA VAL A 25 6.74 -6.97 6.81
C VAL A 25 7.12 -8.38 6.34
N LYS A 26 8.42 -8.65 6.14
CA LYS A 26 8.90 -9.97 5.70
C LYS A 26 8.67 -11.07 6.73
N GLN A 27 8.62 -10.71 8.00
CA GLN A 27 8.33 -11.63 9.11
C GLN A 27 6.82 -11.84 9.34
N GLY A 28 5.97 -11.09 8.64
CA GLY A 28 4.52 -11.12 8.84
C GLY A 28 4.06 -10.37 10.09
N CYS A 29 4.94 -9.60 10.73
CA CYS A 29 4.62 -8.78 11.91
C CYS A 29 4.02 -7.43 11.46
N PHE A 30 2.81 -7.47 10.91
CA PHE A 30 2.21 -6.31 10.25
C PHE A 30 1.87 -5.15 11.20
N ASP A 31 1.45 -5.43 12.44
CA ASP A 31 1.19 -4.39 13.43
C ASP A 31 2.47 -3.60 13.76
N ILE A 32 3.58 -4.31 13.99
CA ILE A 32 4.87 -3.67 14.25
C ILE A 32 5.33 -2.89 13.03
N ALA A 33 5.21 -3.46 11.83
CA ALA A 33 5.55 -2.75 10.60
C ALA A 33 4.73 -1.46 10.42
N LEU A 34 3.43 -1.49 10.75
CA LEU A 34 2.58 -0.30 10.72
C LEU A 34 3.11 0.81 11.63
N ASP A 35 3.61 0.50 12.82
CA ASP A 35 4.20 1.52 13.71
C ASP A 35 5.38 2.24 13.05
N PHE A 36 6.27 1.48 12.38
CA PHE A 36 7.40 2.05 11.64
C PHE A 36 6.95 2.94 10.47
N PHE A 37 6.01 2.46 9.65
CA PHE A 37 5.55 3.22 8.49
C PHE A 37 4.69 4.43 8.88
N ASN A 38 3.89 4.36 9.94
CA ASN A 38 3.18 5.51 10.48
C ASN A 38 4.14 6.58 11.01
N ALA A 39 5.26 6.17 11.65
CA ALA A 39 6.31 7.11 12.03
C ALA A 39 6.94 7.79 10.81
N LEU A 40 7.21 7.05 9.72
CA LEU A 40 7.71 7.63 8.46
C LEU A 40 6.76 8.69 7.90
N LEU A 41 5.45 8.46 7.94
CA LEU A 41 4.45 9.43 7.50
C LEU A 41 4.38 10.68 8.38
N ILE A 42 4.78 10.60 9.65
CA ILE A 42 4.93 11.78 10.53
C ILE A 42 6.13 12.62 10.10
N PHE A 43 7.24 11.99 9.69
CA PHE A 43 8.45 12.69 9.22
C PHE A 43 8.26 13.30 7.83
N ASN A 44 7.62 12.56 6.92
CA ASN A 44 7.36 13.01 5.56
C ASN A 44 5.88 12.80 5.18
N PRO A 45 4.98 13.71 5.61
CA PRO A 45 3.58 13.63 5.26
C PRO A 45 3.39 13.72 3.75
N GLY A 46 2.63 12.77 3.17
CA GLY A 46 2.38 12.71 1.74
C GLY A 46 3.45 11.97 0.93
N ASN A 47 4.38 11.26 1.58
CA ASN A 47 5.24 10.29 0.90
C ASN A 47 4.37 9.16 0.31
N THR A 48 4.17 9.19 -1.00
CA THR A 48 3.26 8.29 -1.72
C THR A 48 3.66 6.82 -1.62
N TYR A 49 4.96 6.57 -1.50
CA TYR A 49 5.51 5.24 -1.34
C TYR A 49 5.16 4.68 0.04
N ASP A 50 5.46 5.41 1.11
CA ASP A 50 5.16 4.97 2.48
C ASP A 50 3.63 4.85 2.71
N GLU A 51 2.83 5.77 2.16
CA GLU A 51 1.35 5.70 2.16
C GLU A 51 0.87 4.39 1.51
N SER A 52 1.46 4.01 0.38
CA SER A 52 1.10 2.77 -0.31
C SER A 52 1.40 1.52 0.52
N ILE A 53 2.47 1.56 1.33
CA ILE A 53 2.85 0.46 2.20
C ILE A 53 1.92 0.38 3.40
N VAL A 54 1.58 1.51 4.03
CA VAL A 54 0.58 1.55 5.10
C VAL A 54 -0.75 0.98 4.62
N GLY A 55 -1.22 1.38 3.43
CA GLY A 55 -2.42 0.83 2.82
C GLY A 55 -2.33 -0.68 2.57
N ALA A 56 -1.17 -1.18 2.10
CA ALA A 56 -0.94 -2.61 1.94
C ALA A 56 -0.92 -3.36 3.29
N LEU A 57 -0.35 -2.78 4.34
CA LEU A 57 -0.29 -3.40 5.66
C LEU A 57 -1.66 -3.45 6.32
N TYR A 58 -2.48 -2.42 6.18
CA TYR A 58 -3.87 -2.46 6.65
C TYR A 58 -4.69 -3.54 5.92
N LEU A 59 -4.46 -3.73 4.62
CA LEU A 59 -5.08 -4.82 3.87
C LEU A 59 -4.69 -6.19 4.45
N GLU A 60 -3.40 -6.44 4.68
CA GLU A 60 -2.91 -7.70 5.27
C GLU A 60 -3.43 -7.90 6.71
N ASN A 61 -3.68 -6.81 7.43
CA ASN A 61 -4.22 -6.84 8.79
C ASN A 61 -5.76 -6.89 8.87
N GLY A 62 -6.44 -7.02 7.72
CA GLY A 62 -7.91 -7.09 7.64
C GLY A 62 -8.65 -5.77 7.88
N LYS A 63 -7.94 -4.65 8.01
CA LYS A 63 -8.49 -3.31 8.23
C LYS A 63 -8.77 -2.64 6.88
N TYR A 64 -9.77 -3.15 6.18
CA TYR A 64 -9.97 -2.83 4.77
C TYR A 64 -10.40 -1.37 4.51
N THR A 65 -11.13 -0.75 5.44
CA THR A 65 -11.53 0.66 5.33
C THR A 65 -10.32 1.59 5.35
N GLU A 66 -9.44 1.42 6.33
CA GLU A 66 -8.20 2.18 6.47
C GLU A 66 -7.25 1.89 5.30
N ALA A 67 -7.17 0.62 4.87
CA ALA A 67 -6.41 0.25 3.68
C ALA A 67 -6.86 1.05 2.45
N LEU A 68 -8.17 1.17 2.23
CA LEU A 68 -8.71 1.88 1.07
C LEU A 68 -8.35 3.38 1.11
N GLU A 69 -8.44 4.01 2.27
CA GLU A 69 -8.08 5.43 2.45
C GLU A 69 -6.62 5.71 2.05
N HIS A 70 -5.67 4.97 2.62
CA HIS A 70 -4.24 5.16 2.34
C HIS A 70 -3.87 4.82 0.88
N LEU A 71 -4.46 3.76 0.32
CA LEU A 71 -4.26 3.41 -1.09
C LEU A 71 -4.80 4.50 -2.02
N ASP A 72 -5.91 5.15 -1.66
CA ASP A 72 -6.50 6.23 -2.46
C ASP A 72 -5.66 7.51 -2.39
N GLU A 73 -5.11 7.88 -1.24
CA GLU A 73 -4.16 9.00 -1.14
C GLU A 73 -2.93 8.77 -2.00
N SER A 74 -2.34 7.56 -1.96
CA SER A 74 -1.21 7.20 -2.82
C SER A 74 -1.56 7.31 -4.32
N LEU A 75 -2.75 6.83 -4.72
CA LEU A 75 -3.22 6.86 -6.10
C LEU A 75 -3.61 8.25 -6.62
N LYS A 76 -3.88 9.23 -5.75
CA LYS A 76 -4.07 10.62 -6.19
C LYS A 76 -2.82 11.19 -6.85
N VAL A 77 -1.64 10.80 -6.35
CA VAL A 77 -0.35 11.28 -6.86
C VAL A 77 0.19 10.37 -7.95
N GLU A 78 0.05 9.05 -7.78
CA GLU A 78 0.47 8.05 -8.78
C GLU A 78 -0.70 7.20 -9.31
N PRO A 79 -1.60 7.75 -10.15
CA PRO A 79 -2.81 7.04 -10.59
C PRO A 79 -2.58 5.73 -11.37
N LYS A 80 -1.35 5.53 -11.87
CA LYS A 80 -0.95 4.36 -12.66
C LYS A 80 0.00 3.42 -11.92
N ASN A 81 0.07 3.52 -10.59
CA ASN A 81 0.80 2.55 -9.80
C ASN A 81 0.02 1.23 -9.71
N TYR A 82 0.32 0.30 -10.62
CA TYR A 82 -0.41 -0.97 -10.76
C TYR A 82 -0.31 -1.87 -9.52
N LEU A 83 0.73 -1.74 -8.69
CA LEU A 83 0.82 -2.48 -7.44
C LEU A 83 -0.20 -1.96 -6.43
N VAL A 84 -0.32 -0.64 -6.30
CA VAL A 84 -1.29 0.02 -5.42
C VAL A 84 -2.72 -0.23 -5.90
N LEU A 85 -2.96 -0.15 -7.21
CA LEU A 85 -4.24 -0.51 -7.82
C LEU A 85 -4.62 -1.98 -7.54
N LEU A 86 -3.65 -2.90 -7.55
CA LEU A 86 -3.90 -4.31 -7.25
C LEU A 86 -4.30 -4.50 -5.79
N ASN A 87 -3.61 -3.83 -4.87
CA ASN A 87 -3.98 -3.84 -3.45
C ASN A 87 -5.37 -3.21 -3.25
N LYS A 88 -5.67 -2.08 -3.91
CA LYS A 88 -7.01 -1.48 -3.87
C LYS A 88 -8.08 -2.44 -4.37
N ALA A 89 -7.85 -3.15 -5.47
CA ALA A 89 -8.79 -4.13 -5.98
C ALA A 89 -9.06 -5.25 -4.97
N LYS A 90 -8.01 -5.80 -4.32
CA LYS A 90 -8.17 -6.79 -3.23
C LYS A 90 -8.97 -6.23 -2.06
N THR A 91 -8.66 -5.02 -1.62
CA THR A 91 -9.38 -4.32 -0.55
C THR A 91 -10.87 -4.15 -0.88
N LEU A 92 -11.18 -3.72 -2.11
CA LEU A 92 -12.56 -3.55 -2.57
C LEU A 92 -13.32 -4.88 -2.64
N PHE A 93 -12.67 -5.98 -3.04
CA PHE A 93 -13.28 -7.31 -2.96
C PHE A 93 -13.61 -7.69 -1.51
N SER A 94 -12.68 -7.47 -0.57
CA SER A 94 -12.90 -7.74 0.85
C SER A 94 -14.02 -6.89 1.47
N LEU A 95 -14.22 -5.67 0.97
CA LEU A 95 -15.33 -4.78 1.39
C LEU A 95 -16.66 -5.08 0.69
N GLY A 96 -16.67 -5.98 -0.31
CA GLY A 96 -17.88 -6.32 -1.08
C GLY A 96 -18.18 -5.38 -2.26
N TYR A 97 -17.32 -4.41 -2.55
CA TYR A 97 -17.43 -3.50 -3.70
C TYR A 97 -16.99 -4.18 -5.01
N ARG A 98 -17.68 -5.28 -5.37
CA ARG A 98 -17.28 -6.19 -6.45
C ARG A 98 -17.21 -5.51 -7.82
N THR A 99 -18.14 -4.61 -8.13
CA THR A 99 -18.19 -3.93 -9.44
C THR A 99 -16.95 -3.07 -9.69
N GLU A 100 -16.58 -2.27 -8.71
CA GLU A 100 -15.39 -1.40 -8.75
C GLU A 100 -14.10 -2.22 -8.76
N ALA A 101 -14.03 -3.26 -7.93
CA ALA A 101 -12.89 -4.17 -7.88
C ALA A 101 -12.64 -4.84 -9.25
N LEU A 102 -13.69 -5.35 -9.91
CA LEU A 102 -13.60 -5.96 -11.23
C LEU A 102 -13.14 -4.96 -12.30
N ALA A 103 -13.62 -3.71 -12.25
CA ALA A 103 -13.21 -2.67 -13.18
C ALA A 103 -11.70 -2.36 -13.07
N ILE A 104 -11.20 -2.18 -11.85
CA ILE A 104 -9.77 -1.94 -11.59
C ILE A 104 -8.94 -3.15 -12.01
N THR A 105 -9.38 -4.36 -11.66
CA THR A 105 -8.65 -5.60 -11.98
C THR A 105 -8.52 -5.81 -13.50
N LYS A 106 -9.57 -5.50 -14.27
CA LYS A 106 -9.54 -5.53 -15.74
C LYS A 106 -8.57 -4.51 -16.36
N MET A 107 -8.38 -3.36 -15.71
CA MET A 107 -7.36 -2.41 -16.13
C MET A 107 -5.95 -2.98 -15.89
N ILE A 108 -5.70 -3.58 -14.73
CA ILE A 108 -4.38 -4.15 -14.36
C ILE A 108 -4.02 -5.35 -15.23
N SER A 109 -5.00 -6.17 -15.65
CA SER A 109 -4.73 -7.36 -16.49
C SER A 109 -4.07 -7.04 -17.83
N ASN A 110 -4.12 -5.78 -18.28
CA ASN A 110 -3.50 -5.31 -19.51
C ASN A 110 -2.19 -4.53 -19.27
N CYS A 111 -1.68 -4.48 -18.03
CA CYS A 111 -0.46 -3.73 -17.74
C CYS A 111 0.81 -4.43 -18.30
N PRO A 112 1.91 -3.69 -18.56
CA PRO A 112 3.15 -4.27 -19.07
C PRO A 112 3.81 -5.27 -18.11
N ASN A 113 3.56 -5.14 -16.80
CA ASN A 113 4.13 -6.04 -15.80
C ASN A 113 3.38 -7.37 -15.78
N LYS A 114 3.97 -8.38 -16.43
CA LYS A 114 3.37 -9.72 -16.56
C LYS A 114 2.98 -10.36 -15.22
N LYS A 115 3.72 -10.11 -14.14
CA LYS A 115 3.43 -10.67 -12.81
C LYS A 115 2.19 -10.03 -12.20
N LEU A 116 2.03 -8.72 -12.32
CA LEU A 116 0.84 -8.02 -11.84
C LEU A 116 -0.37 -8.36 -12.72
N ALA A 117 -0.19 -8.43 -14.04
CA ALA A 117 -1.23 -8.82 -14.97
C ALA A 117 -1.75 -10.24 -14.67
N SER A 118 -0.87 -11.21 -14.40
CA SER A 118 -1.30 -12.57 -14.05
C SER A 118 -2.03 -12.65 -12.71
N GLN A 119 -1.59 -11.88 -11.71
CA GLN A 119 -2.30 -11.77 -10.42
C GLN A 119 -3.70 -11.17 -10.61
N ALA A 120 -3.83 -10.14 -11.44
CA ALA A 120 -5.12 -9.54 -11.76
C ALA A 120 -6.05 -10.53 -12.50
N LEU A 121 -5.52 -11.29 -13.47
CA LEU A 121 -6.31 -12.32 -14.15
C LEU A 121 -6.80 -13.42 -13.19
N ALA A 122 -5.97 -13.83 -12.24
CA ALA A 122 -6.37 -14.79 -11.21
C ALA A 122 -7.49 -14.24 -10.31
N LEU A 123 -7.42 -12.96 -9.93
CA LEU A 123 -8.50 -12.29 -9.19
C LEU A 123 -9.79 -12.21 -10.02
N LEU A 124 -9.73 -11.88 -11.31
CA LEU A 124 -10.92 -11.89 -12.16
C LEU A 124 -11.59 -13.27 -12.18
N GLN A 125 -10.81 -14.34 -12.34
CA GLN A 125 -11.32 -15.70 -12.37
C GLN A 125 -11.94 -16.16 -11.04
N ALA A 126 -11.36 -15.74 -9.91
CA ALA A 126 -11.86 -16.09 -8.58
C ALA A 126 -13.20 -15.42 -8.25
N TYR A 127 -13.50 -14.28 -8.88
CA TYR A 127 -14.67 -13.44 -8.61
C TYR A 127 -15.59 -13.28 -9.83
N LEU A 128 -15.56 -14.21 -10.79
CA LEU A 128 -16.56 -14.36 -11.86
C LEU A 128 -17.61 -15.38 -11.43
#